data_AF-A0A8D0H891-F1
#
_entry.id   AF-A0A8D0H891-F1
#
_cell.length_a   1.000
_cell.length_b   1.000
_cell.length_c   1.000
_cell.angle_alpha   90.00
_cell.angle_beta   90.00
_cell.angle_gamma   90.00
#
_symmetry.space_group_name_H-M   'P 1'
#
loop_
_entity.id
_entity.type
_entity.pdbx_description
1 polymer ?
#
loop_
_entity_poly.entity_id
_entity_poly.type
_entity_poly.pdbx_seq_one_letter_code
_entity_poly.pdbx_strand_id
1 'polypeptide(L)'
;GTPGGGGGGGSTDTGEQIAIKQCRQELSLRNRDRWCLEIQIMKRLNHPNVVAARDVPEGMQNPNDLPLLAMEYCQGGDLRRYLNQLENCCGLRERAILTLLFDIGKWGVYSHCTCFYSLGMQKCDLTGEVKFSSSLPHPNNLNSILAERLEKWLQLLLMWHPRQRGTDPTYGPNGCFKALDDILSLKLVHVLNMVTGIMHIYPLPEEEALQNVKDLIRSDTNIPEQDQELLQEAGLSLISLQLNDTVAIDTDLLFLFDNRKVTYQPQISLRPHPDSVSCILQDPKKNLSFFQLRKVWGQVWHTIRTLKEDCNRLQQGQRSAMMNLLRYNSILSKMKNSMDSLSQQLKAKLDFFKTSIQIDLEKYSEQIEFGITSEKLLLAWKEMEHTVKLCGREEDVEQLVRRMMALQTDILDLQRSPLGWKQGGTLEDFVGAKIYAKDLLRRLEKTSGDSQEVMRLLLQGIQTFEKKVRLIYTQLSKTVVCKKKALELVPKVEEVMNLMNEDEQTVVRLQEKRQKELWNLLKIACSKVRGPVIGSPESMSASRLSTPGHLLSQVSARTYNLPGSVIKSEELLVESQSLCNQLENIMRDTMKDHDQSFMVTASIIVNDMGRC
;
A
#
# COMPACT_ATOMS: atom_id res chain seq x y z
N GLY A 1 -9.24 -43.10 -24.82
CA GLY A 1 -10.49 -42.88 -24.06
C GLY A 1 -10.96 -44.22 -23.54
N THR A 2 -11.40 -44.26 -22.29
CA THR A 2 -12.08 -45.42 -21.68
C THR A 2 -13.55 -45.49 -22.11
N PRO A 3 -14.25 -46.64 -21.91
CA PRO A 3 -15.63 -46.86 -22.37
C PRO A 3 -16.73 -45.93 -21.84
N GLY A 4 -16.45 -45.08 -20.84
CA GLY A 4 -17.41 -44.15 -20.25
C GLY A 4 -17.28 -42.77 -20.87
N GLY A 5 -18.31 -42.32 -21.58
CA GLY A 5 -18.40 -40.95 -22.09
C GLY A 5 -19.19 -40.07 -21.12
N GLY A 6 -18.58 -39.01 -20.61
CA GLY A 6 -19.29 -37.92 -19.92
C GLY A 6 -19.90 -36.96 -20.94
N GLY A 7 -21.19 -36.65 -20.81
CA GLY A 7 -21.88 -35.62 -21.58
C GLY A 7 -22.45 -34.55 -20.65
N GLY A 8 -22.39 -33.28 -21.05
CA GLY A 8 -23.08 -32.19 -20.33
C GLY A 8 -24.57 -32.21 -20.67
N GLY A 9 -25.42 -32.20 -19.64
CA GLY A 9 -26.86 -32.00 -19.77
C GLY A 9 -27.24 -30.69 -19.10
N GLY A 10 -28.01 -29.85 -19.78
CA GLY A 10 -28.55 -28.60 -19.21
C GLY A 10 -30.06 -28.67 -19.11
N SER A 11 -30.63 -28.21 -18.00
CA SER A 11 -32.06 -27.92 -17.90
C SER A 11 -32.33 -26.55 -18.51
N THR A 12 -33.25 -26.46 -19.47
CA THR A 12 -33.59 -25.20 -20.15
C THR A 12 -34.34 -24.22 -19.26
N ASP A 13 -34.93 -24.69 -18.15
CA ASP A 13 -35.88 -23.92 -17.35
C ASP A 13 -35.25 -23.34 -16.07
N THR A 14 -34.14 -23.92 -15.58
CA THR A 14 -33.46 -23.48 -14.34
C THR A 14 -32.04 -22.95 -14.55
N GLY A 15 -31.45 -23.13 -15.75
CA GLY A 15 -30.05 -22.76 -16.02
C GLY A 15 -29.02 -23.66 -15.32
N GLU A 16 -29.47 -24.70 -14.61
CA GLU A 16 -28.61 -25.63 -13.88
C GLU A 16 -27.89 -26.58 -14.85
N GLN A 17 -26.57 -26.69 -14.70
CA GLN A 17 -25.72 -27.56 -15.50
C GLN A 17 -25.33 -28.80 -14.69
N ILE A 18 -25.51 -29.98 -15.27
CA ILE A 18 -25.13 -31.26 -14.67
C ILE A 18 -24.27 -32.08 -15.64
N ALA A 19 -23.36 -32.88 -15.07
CA ALA A 19 -22.54 -33.83 -15.80
C ALA A 19 -23.12 -35.25 -15.65
N ILE A 20 -23.31 -35.95 -16.77
CA ILE A 20 -23.90 -37.30 -16.76
C ILE A 20 -22.87 -38.30 -17.27
N LYS A 21 -22.51 -39.25 -16.40
CA LYS A 21 -21.66 -40.39 -16.74
C LYS A 21 -22.56 -41.58 -17.09
N GLN A 22 -22.39 -42.08 -18.31
CA GLN A 22 -23.12 -43.24 -18.82
C GLN A 22 -22.16 -44.33 -19.29
N CYS A 23 -22.54 -45.59 -19.06
CA CYS A 23 -21.84 -46.72 -19.64
C CYS A 23 -22.52 -47.12 -20.96
N ARG A 24 -21.78 -47.00 -22.08
CA ARG A 24 -22.30 -47.28 -23.43
C ARG A 24 -21.98 -48.69 -23.95
N GLN A 25 -21.23 -49.47 -23.18
CA GLN A 25 -20.81 -50.83 -23.54
C GLN A 25 -21.53 -51.86 -22.69
N GLU A 26 -21.72 -53.07 -23.24
CA GLU A 26 -22.13 -54.23 -22.45
C GLU A 26 -21.04 -54.55 -21.42
N LEU A 27 -21.44 -54.59 -20.15
CA LEU A 27 -20.55 -54.89 -19.03
C LEU A 27 -20.68 -56.37 -18.64
N SER A 28 -19.56 -57.00 -18.30
CA SER A 28 -19.59 -58.27 -17.57
C SER A 28 -20.28 -58.08 -16.21
N LEU A 29 -20.83 -59.17 -15.65
CA LEU A 29 -21.53 -59.14 -14.34
C LEU A 29 -20.69 -58.44 -13.25
N ARG A 30 -19.39 -58.77 -13.17
CA ARG A 30 -18.47 -58.14 -12.21
C ARG A 30 -18.27 -56.63 -12.43
N ASN A 31 -18.30 -56.18 -13.68
CA ASN A 31 -18.17 -54.75 -13.99
C ASN A 31 -19.49 -54.00 -13.78
N ARG A 32 -20.64 -54.67 -13.94
CA ARG A 32 -21.96 -54.14 -13.55
C ARG A 32 -22.02 -53.88 -12.05
N ASP A 33 -21.55 -54.82 -11.23
CA ASP A 33 -21.49 -54.63 -9.76
C ASP A 33 -20.57 -53.46 -9.38
N ARG A 34 -19.42 -53.33 -10.05
CA ARG A 34 -18.50 -52.19 -9.85
C ARG A 34 -19.12 -50.84 -10.24
N TRP A 35 -19.90 -50.80 -11.31
CA TRP A 35 -20.62 -49.60 -11.75
C TRP A 35 -21.69 -49.18 -10.74
N CYS A 36 -22.50 -50.14 -10.27
CA CYS A 36 -23.48 -49.89 -9.22
C CYS A 36 -22.82 -49.44 -7.90
N LEU A 37 -21.69 -50.06 -7.54
CA LEU A 37 -20.93 -49.69 -6.35
C LEU A 37 -20.35 -48.28 -6.47
N GLU A 38 -19.84 -47.87 -7.62
CA GLU A 38 -19.36 -46.49 -7.86
C GLU A 38 -20.49 -45.48 -7.61
N ILE A 39 -21.70 -45.73 -8.14
CA ILE A 39 -22.86 -44.85 -7.95
C ILE A 39 -23.28 -44.79 -6.49
N GLN A 40 -23.31 -45.94 -5.80
CA GLN A 40 -23.64 -45.99 -4.36
C GLN A 40 -22.62 -45.22 -3.52
N ILE A 41 -21.33 -45.32 -3.85
CA ILE A 41 -20.27 -44.55 -3.17
C ILE A 41 -20.49 -43.06 -3.41
N MET A 42 -20.66 -42.64 -4.66
CA MET A 42 -20.84 -41.23 -5.02
C MET A 42 -22.07 -40.59 -4.36
N LYS A 43 -23.18 -41.33 -4.22
CA LYS A 43 -24.38 -40.87 -3.50
C LYS A 43 -24.20 -40.75 -1.99
N ARG A 44 -23.20 -41.41 -1.41
CA ARG A 44 -22.90 -41.37 0.03
C ARG A 44 -21.88 -40.29 0.40
N LEU A 45 -21.03 -39.88 -0.54
CA LEU A 45 -20.02 -38.85 -0.29
C LEU A 45 -20.70 -37.47 -0.27
N ASN A 46 -20.42 -36.69 0.77
CA ASN A 46 -20.86 -35.31 0.89
C ASN A 46 -19.75 -34.47 1.51
N HIS A 47 -19.01 -33.76 0.66
CA HIS A 47 -17.88 -32.93 1.06
C HIS A 47 -17.65 -31.82 0.02
N PRO A 48 -17.33 -30.58 0.42
CA PRO A 48 -17.17 -29.46 -0.52
C PRO A 48 -16.07 -29.65 -1.58
N ASN A 49 -15.07 -30.47 -1.29
CA ASN A 49 -13.99 -30.81 -2.25
C ASN A 49 -14.22 -32.15 -3.00
N VAL A 50 -15.43 -32.71 -2.94
CA VAL A 50 -15.82 -33.91 -3.71
C VAL A 50 -16.99 -33.56 -4.61
N VAL A 51 -16.88 -33.93 -5.89
CA VAL A 51 -17.97 -33.73 -6.85
C VAL A 51 -19.24 -34.43 -6.34
N ALA A 52 -20.28 -33.64 -6.09
CA ALA A 52 -21.53 -34.14 -5.54
C ALA A 52 -22.33 -34.94 -6.59
N ALA A 53 -22.88 -36.09 -6.17
CA ALA A 53 -23.90 -36.78 -6.94
C ALA A 53 -25.20 -35.95 -6.95
N ARG A 54 -25.88 -35.90 -8.09
CA ARG A 54 -27.16 -35.21 -8.29
C ARG A 54 -28.23 -36.22 -8.69
N ASP A 55 -29.49 -35.81 -8.59
CA ASP A 55 -30.58 -36.61 -9.12
C ASP A 55 -30.55 -36.60 -10.66
N VAL A 56 -30.90 -37.74 -11.25
CA VAL A 56 -30.98 -37.89 -12.70
C VAL A 56 -32.27 -37.20 -13.16
N PRO A 57 -32.22 -36.28 -14.15
CA PRO A 57 -33.41 -35.59 -14.62
C PRO A 57 -34.50 -36.54 -15.12
N GLU A 58 -35.75 -36.15 -14.90
CA GLU A 58 -36.91 -36.91 -15.35
C GLU A 58 -36.89 -37.11 -16.88
N GLY A 59 -37.19 -38.33 -17.33
CA GLY A 59 -37.20 -38.70 -18.75
C GLY A 59 -35.85 -39.19 -19.31
N MET A 60 -34.76 -39.13 -18.54
CA MET A 60 -33.46 -39.65 -18.99
C MET A 60 -33.24 -41.11 -18.56
N GLN A 61 -33.24 -42.03 -19.52
CA GLN A 61 -32.99 -43.46 -19.30
C GLN A 61 -31.80 -43.95 -20.13
N ASN A 62 -31.05 -44.90 -19.57
CA ASN A 62 -29.92 -45.51 -20.27
C ASN A 62 -30.42 -46.69 -21.12
N PRO A 63 -30.01 -46.81 -22.41
CA PRO A 63 -30.40 -47.92 -23.28
C PRO A 63 -30.10 -49.33 -22.75
N ASN A 64 -29.13 -49.49 -21.84
CA ASN A 64 -28.59 -50.79 -21.41
C ASN A 64 -29.06 -51.22 -20.00
N ASP A 65 -30.17 -50.68 -19.47
CA ASP A 65 -30.70 -50.93 -18.11
C ASP A 65 -29.70 -50.67 -16.95
N LEU A 66 -28.61 -49.97 -17.24
CA LEU A 66 -27.61 -49.57 -16.25
C LEU A 66 -27.92 -48.17 -15.71
N PRO A 67 -27.90 -47.95 -14.38
CA PRO A 67 -28.20 -46.65 -13.80
C PRO A 67 -27.24 -45.56 -14.30
N LEU A 68 -27.78 -44.36 -14.54
CA LEU A 68 -27.00 -43.16 -14.85
C LEU A 68 -26.41 -42.56 -13.57
N LEU A 69 -25.24 -41.93 -13.68
CA LEU A 69 -24.66 -41.13 -12.63
C LEU A 69 -24.70 -39.65 -13.03
N ALA A 70 -25.65 -38.91 -12.47
CA ALA A 70 -25.68 -37.45 -12.55
C ALA A 70 -24.79 -36.87 -11.43
N MET A 71 -24.02 -35.86 -11.80
CA MET A 71 -23.08 -35.16 -10.92
C MET A 71 -23.19 -33.67 -11.20
N GLU A 72 -22.79 -32.86 -10.24
CA GLU A 72 -22.64 -31.42 -10.49
C GLU A 72 -21.63 -31.15 -11.60
N TYR A 73 -21.85 -30.06 -12.33
CA TYR A 73 -20.95 -29.65 -13.41
C TYR A 73 -19.92 -28.64 -12.90
N CYS A 74 -18.63 -29.00 -12.98
CA CYS A 74 -17.53 -28.11 -12.63
C CYS A 74 -17.15 -27.24 -13.83
N GLN A 75 -17.55 -25.96 -13.82
CA GLN A 75 -17.37 -25.03 -14.94
C GLN A 75 -15.91 -24.79 -15.36
N GLY A 76 -14.96 -24.82 -14.41
CA GLY A 76 -13.52 -24.65 -14.68
C GLY A 76 -12.89 -25.78 -15.51
N GLY A 77 -13.52 -26.95 -15.55
CA GLY A 77 -12.99 -28.14 -16.21
C GLY A 77 -11.90 -28.85 -15.41
N ASP A 78 -11.19 -29.80 -16.03
CA ASP A 78 -10.21 -30.64 -15.34
C ASP A 78 -8.86 -29.95 -15.08
N LEU A 79 -8.12 -30.42 -14.07
CA LEU A 79 -6.79 -29.89 -13.72
C LEU A 79 -5.78 -29.98 -14.88
N ARG A 80 -5.92 -30.97 -15.76
CA ARG A 80 -5.02 -31.16 -16.91
C ARG A 80 -5.18 -30.01 -17.90
N ARG A 81 -6.37 -29.41 -18.04
CA ARG A 81 -6.58 -28.18 -18.82
C ARG A 81 -5.69 -27.05 -18.32
N TYR A 82 -5.65 -26.82 -17.01
CA TYR A 82 -4.80 -25.80 -16.39
C TYR A 82 -3.30 -26.12 -16.51
N LEU A 83 -2.90 -27.37 -16.28
CA LEU A 83 -1.49 -27.80 -16.43
C LEU A 83 -0.98 -27.69 -17.87
N ASN A 84 -1.88 -27.82 -18.86
CA ASN A 84 -1.54 -27.68 -20.28
C ASN A 84 -1.48 -26.23 -20.76
N GLN A 85 -1.92 -25.25 -19.96
CA GLN A 85 -1.76 -23.84 -20.30
C GLN A 85 -0.28 -23.50 -20.38
N LEU A 86 0.11 -22.79 -21.44
CA LEU A 86 1.52 -22.48 -21.73
C LEU A 86 2.18 -21.69 -20.59
N GLU A 87 1.41 -20.82 -19.91
CA GLU A 87 1.87 -20.07 -18.76
C GLU A 87 2.30 -20.92 -17.56
N ASN A 88 1.81 -22.16 -17.49
CA ASN A 88 2.09 -23.12 -16.41
C ASN A 88 3.12 -24.18 -16.82
N CYS A 89 3.82 -23.99 -17.95
CA CYS A 89 4.82 -24.94 -18.46
C CYS A 89 5.98 -25.23 -17.48
N CYS A 90 6.22 -24.31 -16.54
CA CYS A 90 7.20 -24.45 -15.45
C CYS A 90 6.52 -24.45 -14.07
N GLY A 91 5.33 -25.04 -13.99
CA GLY A 91 4.54 -25.15 -12.76
C GLY A 91 3.47 -24.06 -12.62
N LEU A 92 2.48 -24.35 -11.77
CA LEU A 92 1.42 -23.41 -11.38
C LEU A 92 1.98 -22.30 -10.48
N ARG A 93 1.25 -21.18 -10.34
CA ARG A 93 1.60 -20.13 -9.38
C ARG A 93 1.42 -20.61 -7.94
N GLU A 94 2.19 -20.05 -7.01
CA GLU A 94 2.16 -20.41 -5.58
C GLU A 94 0.74 -20.47 -5.00
N ARG A 95 -0.06 -19.41 -5.14
CA ARG A 95 -1.45 -19.38 -4.65
C ARG A 95 -2.27 -20.56 -5.17
N ALA A 96 -2.16 -20.89 -6.46
CA ALA A 96 -2.88 -22.01 -7.06
C ALA A 96 -2.37 -23.36 -6.54
N ILE A 97 -1.07 -23.49 -6.25
CA ILE A 97 -0.50 -24.69 -5.62
C ILE A 97 -1.05 -24.85 -4.20
N LEU A 98 -1.07 -23.78 -3.39
CA LEU A 98 -1.56 -23.83 -2.01
C LEU A 98 -3.06 -24.14 -1.96
N THR A 99 -3.87 -23.52 -2.82
CA THR A 99 -5.30 -23.87 -2.94
C THR A 99 -5.48 -25.33 -3.33
N LEU A 100 -4.75 -25.81 -4.34
CA LEU A 100 -4.80 -27.20 -4.77
C LEU A 100 -4.42 -28.18 -3.64
N LEU A 101 -3.35 -27.87 -2.90
CA LEU A 101 -2.90 -28.69 -1.77
C LEU A 101 -3.88 -28.66 -0.62
N PHE A 102 -4.48 -27.51 -0.32
CA PHE A 102 -5.53 -27.37 0.68
C PHE A 102 -6.75 -28.22 0.32
N ASP A 103 -7.28 -28.07 -0.89
CA ASP A 103 -8.47 -28.77 -1.37
C ASP A 103 -8.26 -30.29 -1.43
N ILE A 104 -7.12 -30.74 -1.99
CA ILE A 104 -6.77 -32.17 -2.06
C ILE A 104 -6.42 -32.73 -0.69
N GLY A 105 -5.79 -31.95 0.18
CA GLY A 105 -5.45 -32.34 1.55
C GLY A 105 -6.70 -32.64 2.37
N LYS A 106 -7.70 -31.73 2.34
CA LYS A 106 -8.99 -31.94 3.00
C LYS A 106 -9.74 -33.15 2.42
N TRP A 107 -9.69 -33.34 1.10
CA TRP A 107 -10.22 -34.56 0.47
C TRP A 107 -9.48 -35.83 0.93
N GLY A 108 -8.15 -35.83 0.95
CA GLY A 108 -7.34 -36.98 1.31
C GLY A 108 -7.63 -37.46 2.73
N VAL A 109 -7.84 -36.55 3.68
CA VAL A 109 -8.28 -36.87 5.04
C VAL A 109 -9.69 -37.48 5.04
N TYR A 110 -10.63 -36.92 4.27
CA TYR A 110 -12.00 -37.45 4.14
C TYR A 110 -12.05 -38.83 3.45
N SER A 111 -11.16 -39.05 2.48
CA SER A 111 -11.12 -40.22 1.60
C SER A 111 -10.15 -41.31 2.08
N HIS A 112 -9.27 -41.08 3.05
CA HIS A 112 -8.39 -42.11 3.62
C HIS A 112 -9.16 -43.25 4.37
N CYS A 113 -10.49 -43.19 4.42
CA CYS A 113 -11.36 -44.36 4.59
C CYS A 113 -11.41 -45.30 3.36
N THR A 114 -10.78 -44.96 2.23
CA THR A 114 -10.79 -45.66 0.92
C THR A 114 -9.63 -45.17 0.01
N CYS A 115 -8.48 -45.86 0.04
CA CYS A 115 -7.21 -45.54 -0.65
C CYS A 115 -7.25 -45.38 -2.18
N PHE A 116 -6.27 -44.68 -2.78
CA PHE A 116 -5.52 -45.05 -4.01
C PHE A 116 -4.15 -44.36 -4.10
N TYR A 117 -3.13 -45.06 -4.63
CA TYR A 117 -1.72 -44.63 -4.70
C TYR A 117 -1.16 -44.56 -6.12
N SER A 118 -0.11 -43.73 -6.25
CA SER A 118 1.08 -43.83 -7.13
C SER A 118 1.17 -42.90 -8.35
N LEU A 119 2.24 -42.09 -8.36
CA LEU A 119 2.97 -41.58 -9.53
C LEU A 119 4.41 -41.28 -9.08
N GLY A 120 5.40 -41.81 -9.79
CA GLY A 120 6.83 -41.53 -9.59
C GLY A 120 7.32 -40.48 -10.60
N MET A 121 8.25 -39.61 -10.19
CA MET A 121 8.86 -38.61 -11.07
C MET A 121 10.22 -39.11 -11.59
N GLN A 122 10.37 -39.18 -12.91
CA GLN A 122 11.66 -39.44 -13.58
C GLN A 122 12.12 -38.16 -14.31
N LYS A 123 13.35 -37.71 -14.07
CA LYS A 123 13.97 -36.56 -14.76
C LYS A 123 15.07 -37.09 -15.70
N CYS A 124 14.89 -36.91 -17.01
CA CYS A 124 15.95 -37.13 -18.00
C CYS A 124 16.61 -35.78 -18.33
N ASP A 125 17.95 -35.78 -18.38
CA ASP A 125 18.74 -34.63 -18.79
C ASP A 125 18.76 -34.46 -20.33
N LEU A 126 19.31 -33.34 -20.82
CA LEU A 126 19.51 -33.08 -22.25
C LEU A 126 20.44 -34.09 -22.92
N THR A 127 21.27 -34.81 -22.14
CA THR A 127 22.12 -35.92 -22.57
C THR A 127 21.38 -37.27 -22.61
N GLY A 128 20.14 -37.33 -22.12
CA GLY A 128 19.38 -38.57 -21.96
C GLY A 128 19.69 -39.33 -20.67
N GLU A 129 20.62 -38.83 -19.83
CA GLU A 129 20.96 -39.43 -18.55
C GLU A 129 19.86 -39.24 -17.50
N VAL A 130 19.61 -40.28 -16.71
CA VAL A 130 18.66 -40.25 -15.61
C VAL A 130 19.35 -39.69 -14.37
N LYS A 131 18.82 -38.58 -13.82
CA LYS A 131 19.34 -37.95 -12.60
C LYS A 131 18.30 -38.03 -11.48
N PHE A 132 18.69 -38.61 -10.35
CA PHE A 132 17.90 -38.63 -9.12
C PHE A 132 18.31 -37.45 -8.23
N SER A 133 17.33 -36.82 -7.58
CA SER A 133 17.54 -35.67 -6.71
C SER A 133 16.53 -35.73 -5.56
N SER A 134 16.99 -35.44 -4.34
CA SER A 134 16.11 -35.20 -3.19
C SER A 134 15.48 -33.81 -3.22
N SER A 135 16.00 -32.93 -4.07
CA SER A 135 15.59 -31.53 -4.15
C SER A 135 14.61 -31.20 -5.26
N LEU A 136 13.72 -30.25 -4.96
CA LEU A 136 12.65 -29.81 -5.86
C LEU A 136 13.26 -29.16 -7.12
N PRO A 137 12.82 -29.57 -8.33
CA PRO A 137 13.35 -29.02 -9.56
C PRO A 137 13.12 -27.50 -9.69
N HIS A 138 14.11 -26.82 -10.24
CA HIS A 138 14.00 -25.43 -10.70
C HIS A 138 13.86 -25.38 -12.24
N PRO A 139 13.14 -24.39 -12.79
CA PRO A 139 12.44 -23.30 -12.10
C PRO A 139 11.06 -23.73 -11.59
N ASN A 140 10.65 -23.18 -10.45
CA ASN A 140 9.29 -23.28 -9.89
C ASN A 140 8.84 -21.89 -9.39
N ASN A 141 7.55 -21.74 -9.08
CA ASN A 141 6.97 -20.46 -8.66
C ASN A 141 6.78 -20.35 -7.14
N LEU A 142 7.37 -21.26 -6.36
CA LEU A 142 7.25 -21.26 -4.90
C LEU A 142 8.32 -20.35 -4.30
N ASN A 143 7.97 -19.77 -3.17
CA ASN A 143 8.92 -19.08 -2.33
C ASN A 143 9.90 -20.06 -1.63
N SER A 144 11.02 -19.56 -1.13
CA SER A 144 12.10 -20.40 -0.59
C SER A 144 11.65 -21.28 0.59
N ILE A 145 10.84 -20.73 1.49
CA ILE A 145 10.33 -21.45 2.67
C ILE A 145 9.36 -22.56 2.23
N LEU A 146 8.39 -22.24 1.37
CA LEU A 146 7.43 -23.22 0.87
C LEU A 146 8.11 -24.29 0.03
N ALA A 147 9.09 -23.93 -0.81
CA ALA A 147 9.85 -24.90 -1.60
C ALA A 147 10.57 -25.90 -0.68
N GLU A 148 11.26 -25.44 0.36
CA GLU A 148 11.95 -26.31 1.32
C GLU A 148 10.98 -27.20 2.11
N ARG A 149 9.87 -26.63 2.60
CA ARG A 149 8.87 -27.36 3.39
C ARG A 149 8.12 -28.39 2.54
N LEU A 150 7.69 -28.01 1.34
CA LEU A 150 7.01 -28.90 0.41
C LEU A 150 7.95 -29.97 -0.16
N GLU A 151 9.24 -29.68 -0.34
CA GLU A 151 10.22 -30.70 -0.72
C GLU A 151 10.28 -31.84 0.29
N LYS A 152 10.43 -31.50 1.58
CA LYS A 152 10.42 -32.48 2.68
C LYS A 152 9.10 -33.25 2.75
N TRP A 153 7.98 -32.54 2.60
CA TRP A 153 6.66 -33.17 2.59
C TRP A 153 6.46 -34.12 1.39
N LEU A 154 6.93 -33.74 0.19
CA LEU A 154 6.88 -34.59 -1.00
C LEU A 154 7.72 -35.86 -0.84
N GLN A 155 8.83 -35.83 -0.09
CA GLN A 155 9.60 -37.03 0.21
C GLN A 155 8.78 -38.05 1.00
N LEU A 156 7.87 -37.60 1.89
CA LEU A 156 6.94 -38.49 2.60
C LEU A 156 5.94 -39.14 1.64
N LEU A 157 5.41 -38.38 0.69
CA LEU A 157 4.40 -38.87 -0.27
C LEU A 157 4.98 -39.71 -1.40
N LEU A 158 6.16 -39.36 -1.90
CA LEU A 158 6.86 -40.06 -2.98
C LEU A 158 7.73 -41.22 -2.46
N MET A 159 7.64 -41.53 -1.15
CA MET A 159 8.30 -42.67 -0.54
C MET A 159 7.90 -43.97 -1.27
N TRP A 160 8.90 -44.71 -1.72
CA TRP A 160 8.69 -45.98 -2.42
C TRP A 160 8.07 -47.03 -1.49
N HIS A 161 8.54 -47.13 -0.25
CA HIS A 161 8.11 -48.16 0.71
C HIS A 161 6.64 -47.94 1.14
N PRO A 162 5.71 -48.86 0.82
CA PRO A 162 4.26 -48.63 1.00
C PRO A 162 3.83 -48.31 2.43
N ARG A 163 4.43 -48.97 3.43
CA ARG A 163 4.06 -48.75 4.85
C ARG A 163 4.70 -47.49 5.47
N GLN A 164 5.78 -46.98 4.87
CA GLN A 164 6.46 -45.77 5.37
C GLN A 164 5.96 -44.52 4.64
N ARG A 165 5.33 -44.68 3.48
CA ARG A 165 4.72 -43.58 2.74
C ARG A 165 3.67 -42.86 3.58
N GLY A 166 3.79 -41.54 3.64
CA GLY A 166 2.92 -40.67 4.43
C GLY A 166 3.16 -40.72 5.95
N THR A 167 4.20 -41.40 6.41
CA THR A 167 4.59 -41.41 7.83
C THR A 167 5.43 -40.18 8.12
N ASP A 168 4.92 -39.29 8.95
CA ASP A 168 5.62 -38.08 9.37
C ASP A 168 6.46 -38.34 10.63
N PRO A 169 7.68 -37.77 10.77
CA PRO A 169 8.51 -37.95 11.96
C PRO A 169 7.86 -37.49 13.28
N THR A 170 7.02 -36.45 13.22
CA THR A 170 6.36 -35.84 14.39
C THR A 170 4.99 -36.48 14.63
N TYR A 171 4.20 -36.67 13.57
CA TYR A 171 2.81 -37.13 13.67
C TYR A 171 2.62 -38.64 13.48
N GLY A 172 3.68 -39.37 13.11
CA GLY A 172 3.65 -40.82 12.94
C GLY A 172 2.94 -41.27 11.65
N PRO A 173 2.41 -42.52 11.60
CA PRO A 173 1.81 -43.09 10.40
C PRO A 173 0.56 -42.30 9.98
N ASN A 174 0.41 -42.04 8.68
CA ASN A 174 -0.61 -41.16 8.09
C ASN A 174 -0.54 -39.69 8.54
N GLY A 175 0.56 -39.29 9.18
CA GLY A 175 0.79 -37.93 9.65
C GLY A 175 1.01 -36.88 8.56
N CYS A 176 1.17 -37.28 7.29
CA CYS A 176 1.46 -36.37 6.18
C CYS A 176 0.40 -35.27 5.95
N PHE A 177 -0.87 -35.49 6.33
CA PHE A 177 -1.90 -34.46 6.18
C PHE A 177 -1.80 -33.38 7.26
N LYS A 178 -1.48 -33.75 8.51
CA LYS A 178 -1.20 -32.78 9.57
C LYS A 178 0.06 -31.96 9.27
N ALA A 179 1.10 -32.64 8.77
CA ALA A 179 2.30 -31.96 8.29
C ALA A 179 2.00 -30.96 7.15
N LEU A 180 1.01 -31.25 6.29
CA LEU A 180 0.58 -30.30 5.26
C LEU A 180 -0.22 -29.14 5.86
N ASP A 181 -1.13 -29.40 6.79
CA ASP A 181 -1.90 -28.35 7.49
C ASP A 181 -0.93 -27.35 8.17
N ASP A 182 0.15 -27.81 8.79
CA ASP A 182 1.18 -26.94 9.37
C ASP A 182 1.80 -26.00 8.31
N ILE A 183 2.10 -26.51 7.11
CA ILE A 183 2.67 -25.73 6.01
C ILE A 183 1.65 -24.71 5.50
N LEU A 184 0.38 -25.11 5.37
CA LEU A 184 -0.70 -24.25 4.87
C LEU A 184 -1.11 -23.17 5.88
N SER A 185 -0.90 -23.40 7.18
CA SER A 185 -1.16 -22.43 8.25
C SER A 185 -0.06 -21.36 8.40
N LEU A 186 1.05 -21.46 7.66
CA LEU A 186 2.14 -20.50 7.76
C LEU A 186 1.70 -19.10 7.29
N LYS A 187 1.84 -18.11 8.16
CA LYS A 187 1.76 -16.70 7.79
C LYS A 187 3.16 -16.24 7.35
N LEU A 188 3.29 -15.81 6.10
CA LEU A 188 4.58 -15.41 5.52
C LEU A 188 4.56 -13.92 5.18
N VAL A 189 5.62 -13.19 5.57
CA VAL A 189 5.84 -11.80 5.15
C VAL A 189 6.95 -11.75 4.11
N HIS A 190 6.69 -11.04 3.03
CA HIS A 190 7.64 -10.84 1.94
C HIS A 190 8.29 -9.46 2.06
N VAL A 191 9.61 -9.40 2.23
CA VAL A 191 10.36 -8.14 2.33
C VAL A 191 11.33 -8.05 1.18
N LEU A 192 11.07 -7.15 0.23
CA LEU A 192 12.01 -6.81 -0.83
C LEU A 192 13.03 -5.79 -0.33
N ASN A 193 14.28 -6.21 -0.20
CA ASN A 193 15.38 -5.33 0.13
C ASN A 193 15.75 -4.49 -1.10
N MET A 194 15.46 -3.18 -1.06
CA MET A 194 15.73 -2.27 -2.17
C MET A 194 17.22 -1.91 -2.31
N VAL A 195 18.06 -2.30 -1.34
CA VAL A 195 19.52 -2.16 -1.41
C VAL A 195 20.14 -3.28 -2.25
N THR A 196 19.70 -4.52 -2.07
CA THR A 196 20.26 -5.72 -2.72
C THR A 196 19.41 -6.25 -3.87
N GLY A 197 18.13 -5.85 -3.96
CA GLY A 197 17.16 -6.38 -4.91
C GLY A 197 16.68 -7.80 -4.56
N ILE A 198 17.01 -8.32 -3.38
CA ILE A 198 16.69 -9.68 -2.93
C ILE A 198 15.40 -9.67 -2.11
N MET A 199 14.56 -10.68 -2.32
CA MET A 199 13.35 -10.92 -1.55
C MET A 199 13.67 -11.84 -0.37
N HIS A 200 13.52 -11.31 0.83
CA HIS A 200 13.56 -12.07 2.09
C HIS A 200 12.15 -12.42 2.52
N ILE A 201 12.00 -13.60 3.11
CA ILE A 201 10.68 -14.16 3.44
C ILE A 201 10.78 -14.69 4.85
N TYR A 202 9.89 -14.22 5.72
CA TYR A 202 9.93 -14.54 7.14
C TYR A 202 8.61 -15.18 7.56
N PRO A 203 8.65 -16.35 8.24
CA PRO A 203 7.47 -16.92 8.85
C PRO A 203 7.11 -16.14 10.12
N LEU A 204 5.87 -15.68 10.22
CA LEU A 204 5.35 -15.02 11.42
C LEU A 204 4.57 -16.02 12.27
N PRO A 205 5.03 -16.33 13.49
CA PRO A 205 4.19 -16.99 14.48
C PRO A 205 3.08 -16.05 14.97
N GLU A 206 1.93 -16.61 15.35
CA GLU A 206 0.71 -15.83 15.66
C GLU A 206 0.84 -14.88 16.86
N GLU A 207 1.90 -15.00 17.67
CA GLU A 207 2.10 -14.22 18.90
C GLU A 207 3.25 -13.20 18.84
N GLU A 208 4.00 -13.08 17.73
CA GLU A 208 5.19 -12.23 17.70
C GLU A 208 4.99 -10.87 17.01
N ALA A 209 5.34 -9.82 17.77
CA ALA A 209 5.27 -8.42 17.39
C ALA A 209 6.36 -8.04 16.37
N LEU A 210 6.06 -7.05 15.53
CA LEU A 210 6.92 -6.39 14.53
C LEU A 210 8.41 -6.25 14.89
N GLN A 211 8.73 -6.14 16.17
CA GLN A 211 10.09 -6.08 16.70
C GLN A 211 10.95 -7.28 16.25
N ASN A 212 10.40 -8.50 16.32
CA ASN A 212 11.11 -9.72 15.93
C ASN A 212 11.41 -9.74 14.43
N VAL A 213 10.51 -9.20 13.62
CA VAL A 213 10.71 -9.09 12.16
C VAL A 213 11.86 -8.14 11.84
N LYS A 214 11.96 -7.00 12.52
CA LYS A 214 13.08 -6.07 12.32
C LYS A 214 14.41 -6.66 12.77
N ASP A 215 14.42 -7.47 13.82
CA ASP A 215 15.63 -8.19 14.25
C ASP A 215 16.05 -9.27 13.25
N LEU A 216 15.11 -10.04 12.70
CA LEU A 216 15.38 -10.98 11.61
C LEU A 216 15.87 -10.28 10.34
N ILE A 217 15.27 -9.14 10.00
CA ILE A 217 15.75 -8.31 8.90
C ILE A 217 17.17 -7.81 9.18
N ARG A 218 17.49 -7.43 10.42
CA ARG A 218 18.83 -7.00 10.80
C ARG A 218 19.85 -8.12 10.58
N SER A 219 19.55 -9.36 10.96
CA SER A 219 20.49 -10.47 10.78
C SER A 219 20.77 -10.76 9.30
N ASP A 220 19.76 -10.68 8.44
CA ASP A 220 19.88 -11.02 7.02
C ASP A 220 20.45 -9.87 6.17
N THR A 221 20.12 -8.62 6.53
CA THR A 221 20.44 -7.44 5.70
C THR A 221 21.57 -6.58 6.26
N ASN A 222 21.95 -6.78 7.53
CA ASN A 222 22.86 -5.91 8.29
C ASN A 222 22.40 -4.44 8.41
N ILE A 223 21.14 -4.14 8.11
CA ILE A 223 20.55 -2.81 8.33
C ILE A 223 20.00 -2.78 9.76
N PRO A 224 20.43 -1.85 10.62
CA PRO A 224 19.95 -1.79 12.00
C PRO A 224 18.55 -1.18 12.09
N GLU A 225 17.76 -1.60 13.07
CA GLU A 225 16.34 -1.25 13.22
C GLU A 225 15.97 0.22 13.05
N GLN A 226 16.79 1.15 13.56
CA GLN A 226 16.54 2.58 13.47
C GLN A 226 16.68 3.14 12.05
N ASP A 227 17.41 2.43 11.20
CA ASP A 227 17.65 2.80 9.80
C ASP A 227 16.81 1.95 8.83
N GLN A 228 16.09 0.95 9.34
CA GLN A 228 15.14 0.15 8.56
C GLN A 228 13.85 0.93 8.34
N GLU A 229 13.68 1.42 7.12
CA GLU A 229 12.43 1.97 6.66
C GLU A 229 11.65 0.92 5.85
N LEU A 230 10.54 0.46 6.42
CA LEU A 230 9.63 -0.48 5.78
C LEU A 230 8.41 0.26 5.23
N LEU A 231 8.22 0.21 3.92
CA LEU A 231 7.09 0.81 3.23
C LEU A 231 6.19 -0.24 2.59
N GLN A 232 4.88 -0.04 2.66
CA GLN A 232 3.88 -0.79 1.88
C GLN A 232 3.76 -0.22 0.46
N GLU A 233 3.01 -0.87 -0.42
CA GLU A 233 2.76 -0.40 -1.79
C GLU A 233 2.23 1.04 -1.86
N ALA A 234 1.38 1.46 -0.90
CA ALA A 234 0.82 2.80 -0.83
C ALA A 234 1.77 3.90 -0.30
N GLY A 235 3.03 3.54 -0.02
CA GLY A 235 4.05 4.44 0.54
C GLY A 235 3.83 4.78 2.02
N LEU A 236 3.05 3.98 2.73
CA LEU A 236 2.85 4.09 4.18
C LEU A 236 3.98 3.37 4.91
N SER A 237 4.51 4.00 5.96
CA SER A 237 5.51 3.38 6.83
C SER A 237 4.84 2.46 7.84
N LEU A 238 5.44 1.30 8.08
CA LEU A 238 4.91 0.32 9.04
C LEU A 238 4.81 0.86 10.48
N ILE A 239 5.60 1.89 10.82
CA ILE A 239 5.58 2.51 12.16
C ILE A 239 4.26 3.28 12.40
N SER A 240 3.60 3.76 11.34
CA SER A 240 2.37 4.54 11.44
C SER A 240 1.11 3.69 11.60
N LEU A 241 1.21 2.38 11.38
CA LEU A 241 0.12 1.43 11.55
C LEU A 241 0.47 0.52 12.73
N GLN A 242 -0.14 0.77 13.88
CA GLN A 242 -0.22 -0.30 14.89
C GLN A 242 -0.91 -1.48 14.21
N LEU A 243 -0.22 -2.62 14.13
CA LEU A 243 -0.65 -3.89 13.52
C LEU A 243 -1.81 -4.55 14.32
N ASN A 244 -2.86 -3.78 14.63
CA ASN A 244 -4.05 -4.26 15.32
C ASN A 244 -5.24 -4.43 14.36
N ASP A 245 -5.17 -3.89 13.14
CA ASP A 245 -6.18 -4.17 12.12
C ASP A 245 -5.78 -5.42 11.34
N THR A 246 -6.30 -6.55 11.82
CA THR A 246 -6.31 -7.88 11.20
C THR A 246 -7.13 -7.93 9.91
N VAL A 247 -7.02 -6.94 9.04
CA VAL A 247 -7.75 -6.86 7.78
C VAL A 247 -6.76 -6.55 6.66
N ALA A 248 -6.53 -7.57 5.82
CA ALA A 248 -5.83 -7.56 4.53
C ALA A 248 -4.32 -7.86 4.49
N ILE A 249 -3.84 -8.86 5.22
CA ILE A 249 -2.55 -9.54 4.94
C ILE A 249 -2.72 -10.61 3.85
N ASP A 250 -3.45 -10.32 2.76
CA ASP A 250 -3.55 -11.27 1.61
C ASP A 250 -2.52 -10.96 0.50
N THR A 251 -1.69 -9.90 0.66
CA THR A 251 -0.66 -9.50 -0.33
C THR A 251 0.51 -8.67 0.25
N ASP A 252 1.04 -8.97 1.44
CA ASP A 252 2.01 -8.08 2.11
C ASP A 252 3.45 -8.24 1.59
N LEU A 253 3.68 -7.69 0.39
CA LEU A 253 5.01 -7.31 -0.07
C LEU A 253 5.38 -5.96 0.56
N LEU A 254 6.41 -5.99 1.41
CA LEU A 254 7.03 -4.82 2.03
C LEU A 254 8.31 -4.45 1.29
N PHE A 255 8.59 -3.15 1.21
CA PHE A 255 9.81 -2.61 0.62
C PHE A 255 10.69 -2.06 1.73
N LEU A 256 11.90 -2.62 1.85
CA LEU A 256 12.89 -2.20 2.83
C LEU A 256 13.88 -1.22 2.20
N PHE A 257 14.02 -0.06 2.84
CA PHE A 257 14.99 0.98 2.52
C PHE A 257 15.95 1.19 3.69
N ASP A 258 17.17 1.61 3.37
CA ASP A 258 18.20 2.00 4.34
C ASP A 258 18.25 3.53 4.40
N ASN A 259 17.87 4.11 5.54
CA ASN A 259 17.86 5.56 5.76
C ASN A 259 19.26 6.19 5.71
N ARG A 260 20.32 5.40 5.87
CA ARG A 260 21.71 5.87 5.76
C ARG A 260 22.11 6.15 4.31
N LYS A 261 21.48 5.46 3.34
CA LYS A 261 21.86 5.51 1.93
C LYS A 261 21.19 6.66 1.19
N VAL A 262 22.02 7.51 0.60
CA VAL A 262 21.60 8.59 -0.31
C VAL A 262 21.72 8.22 -1.79
N THR A 263 22.37 7.10 -2.10
CA THR A 263 22.53 6.61 -3.47
C THR A 263 22.43 5.09 -3.47
N TYR A 264 21.65 4.57 -4.40
CA TYR A 264 21.40 3.15 -4.56
C TYR A 264 22.05 2.68 -5.86
N GLN A 265 22.95 1.71 -5.76
CA GLN A 265 23.60 1.12 -6.93
C GLN A 265 22.65 0.13 -7.60
N PRO A 266 22.53 0.14 -8.95
CA PRO A 266 21.68 -0.79 -9.67
C PRO A 266 22.04 -2.24 -9.38
N GLN A 267 21.09 -3.01 -8.86
CA GLN A 267 21.28 -4.43 -8.57
C GLN A 267 20.84 -5.27 -9.76
N ILE A 268 21.82 -5.72 -10.55
CA ILE A 268 21.62 -6.53 -11.75
C ILE A 268 21.95 -8.01 -11.44
N SER A 269 21.56 -8.48 -10.26
CA SER A 269 21.72 -9.89 -9.92
C SER A 269 20.66 -10.70 -10.67
N LEU A 270 21.06 -11.34 -11.76
CA LEU A 270 20.20 -12.31 -12.45
C LEU A 270 20.10 -13.57 -11.59
N ARG A 271 18.88 -14.13 -11.46
CA ARG A 271 18.72 -15.45 -10.86
C ARG A 271 19.52 -16.48 -11.69
N PRO A 272 20.15 -17.47 -11.04
CA PRO A 272 20.85 -18.52 -11.76
C PRO A 272 19.89 -19.22 -12.73
N HIS A 273 20.33 -19.36 -13.98
CA HIS A 273 19.56 -20.06 -14.99
C HIS A 273 19.52 -21.57 -14.68
N PRO A 274 18.40 -22.27 -14.98
CA PRO A 274 18.37 -23.72 -14.90
C PRO A 274 19.48 -24.34 -15.76
N ASP A 275 20.07 -25.45 -15.33
CA ASP A 275 21.18 -26.13 -16.02
C ASP A 275 20.91 -26.34 -17.52
N SER A 276 19.68 -26.69 -17.88
CA SER A 276 19.24 -26.89 -19.26
C SER A 276 19.24 -25.61 -20.09
N VAL A 277 18.97 -24.45 -19.50
CA VAL A 277 19.08 -23.14 -20.18
C VAL A 277 20.55 -22.74 -20.28
N SER A 278 21.32 -22.91 -19.20
CA SER A 278 22.77 -22.63 -19.18
C SER A 278 23.53 -23.44 -20.22
N CYS A 279 23.19 -24.73 -20.38
CA CYS A 279 23.79 -25.61 -21.38
C CYS A 279 23.51 -25.14 -22.82
N ILE A 280 22.29 -24.66 -23.12
CA ILE A 280 21.92 -24.21 -24.46
C ILE A 280 22.39 -22.78 -24.75
N LEU A 281 22.60 -21.95 -23.72
CA LEU A 281 23.26 -20.65 -23.89
C LEU A 281 24.70 -20.78 -24.40
N GLN A 282 25.40 -21.87 -24.08
CA GLN A 282 26.76 -22.14 -24.57
C GLN A 282 26.78 -22.58 -26.04
N ASP A 283 25.77 -23.33 -26.50
CA ASP A 283 25.62 -23.74 -27.90
C ASP A 283 24.15 -23.65 -28.37
N PRO A 284 23.70 -22.46 -28.82
CA PRO A 284 22.32 -22.25 -29.26
C PRO A 284 21.95 -22.97 -30.56
N LYS A 285 22.94 -23.42 -31.34
CA LYS A 285 22.75 -24.12 -32.62
C LYS A 285 22.59 -25.63 -32.45
N LYS A 286 22.78 -26.13 -31.23
CA LYS A 286 22.59 -27.55 -30.91
C LYS A 286 21.18 -27.99 -31.28
N ASN A 287 21.11 -29.02 -32.12
CA ASN A 287 19.83 -29.60 -32.54
C ASN A 287 19.28 -30.48 -31.40
N LEU A 288 18.06 -30.20 -30.97
CA LEU A 288 17.40 -30.87 -29.86
C LEU A 288 16.15 -31.61 -30.33
N SER A 289 15.80 -32.69 -29.63
CA SER A 289 14.50 -33.36 -29.86
C SER A 289 13.34 -32.46 -29.46
N PHE A 290 12.15 -32.71 -30.03
CA PHE A 290 10.93 -31.95 -29.71
C PHE A 290 10.66 -31.82 -28.21
N PHE A 291 10.82 -32.90 -27.43
CA PHE A 291 10.56 -32.88 -25.99
C PHE A 291 11.58 -32.02 -25.23
N GLN A 292 12.84 -32.04 -25.65
CA GLN A 292 13.90 -31.20 -25.09
C GLN A 292 13.68 -29.72 -25.45
N LEU A 293 13.30 -29.42 -26.71
CA LEU A 293 12.94 -28.07 -27.14
C LEU A 293 11.78 -27.52 -26.33
N ARG A 294 10.68 -28.27 -26.21
CA ARG A 294 9.50 -27.85 -25.44
C ARG A 294 9.86 -27.49 -23.99
N LYS A 295 10.76 -28.26 -23.37
CA LYS A 295 11.24 -28.01 -22.00
C LYS A 295 12.11 -26.75 -21.93
N VAL A 296 13.15 -26.66 -22.76
CA VAL A 296 14.10 -25.53 -22.76
C VAL A 296 13.38 -24.23 -23.09
N TRP A 297 12.55 -24.22 -24.14
CA TRP A 297 11.83 -23.02 -24.55
C TRP A 297 10.84 -22.57 -23.47
N GLY A 298 10.16 -23.51 -22.81
CA GLY A 298 9.29 -23.22 -21.66
C GLY A 298 10.05 -22.56 -20.52
N GLN A 299 11.25 -23.06 -20.19
CA GLN A 299 12.12 -22.49 -19.17
C GLN A 299 12.66 -21.10 -19.54
N VAL A 300 12.99 -20.87 -20.81
CA VAL A 300 13.41 -19.54 -21.28
C VAL A 300 12.25 -18.55 -21.19
N TRP A 301 11.06 -18.93 -21.67
CA TRP A 301 9.86 -18.11 -21.54
C TRP A 301 9.58 -17.76 -20.08
N HIS A 302 9.70 -18.75 -19.18
CA HIS A 302 9.54 -18.54 -17.75
C HIS A 302 10.61 -17.59 -17.18
N THR A 303 11.85 -17.70 -17.64
CA THR A 303 12.95 -16.79 -17.24
C THR A 303 12.64 -15.35 -17.66
N ILE A 304 12.22 -15.12 -18.90
CA ILE A 304 11.82 -13.78 -19.40
C ILE A 304 10.64 -13.24 -18.59
N ARG A 305 9.65 -14.08 -18.29
CA ARG A 305 8.52 -13.70 -17.43
C ARG A 305 9.00 -13.29 -16.03
N THR A 306 9.91 -14.05 -15.44
CA THR A 306 10.47 -13.78 -14.11
C THR A 306 11.25 -12.46 -14.09
N LEU A 307 12.07 -12.18 -15.12
CA LEU A 307 12.76 -10.89 -15.28
C LEU A 307 11.76 -9.72 -15.31
N LYS A 308 10.64 -9.88 -16.01
CA LYS A 308 9.58 -8.88 -16.04
C LYS A 308 8.95 -8.67 -14.65
N GLU A 309 8.64 -9.76 -13.96
CA GLU A 309 8.02 -9.72 -12.62
C GLU A 309 8.95 -9.10 -11.58
N ASP A 310 10.23 -9.47 -11.57
CA ASP A 310 11.24 -8.90 -10.67
C ASP A 310 11.48 -7.41 -10.99
N CYS A 311 11.50 -7.01 -12.26
CA CYS A 311 11.56 -5.59 -12.66
C CYS A 311 10.33 -4.80 -12.19
N ASN A 312 9.13 -5.38 -12.29
CA ASN A 312 7.90 -4.74 -11.83
C ASN A 312 7.89 -4.55 -10.31
N ARG A 313 8.38 -5.53 -9.54
CA ARG A 313 8.51 -5.42 -8.08
C ARG A 313 9.46 -4.29 -7.67
N LEU A 314 10.61 -4.17 -8.34
CA LEU A 314 11.53 -3.04 -8.11
C LEU A 314 10.90 -1.69 -8.47
N GLN A 315 10.14 -1.63 -9.55
CA GLN A 315 9.41 -0.41 -9.93
C GLN A 315 8.33 -0.05 -8.89
N GLN A 316 7.64 -1.05 -8.33
CA GLN A 316 6.66 -0.86 -7.26
C GLN A 316 7.32 -0.31 -5.99
N GLY A 317 8.51 -0.80 -5.63
CA GLY A 317 9.30 -0.24 -4.53
C GLY A 317 9.69 1.21 -4.74
N GLN A 318 10.14 1.59 -5.94
CA GLN A 318 10.41 2.99 -6.26
C GLN A 318 9.16 3.87 -6.19
N ARG A 319 8.01 3.36 -6.66
CA ARG A 319 6.71 4.06 -6.54
C ARG A 319 6.29 4.24 -5.09
N SER A 320 6.45 3.22 -4.25
CA SER A 320 6.18 3.30 -2.81
C SER A 320 7.02 4.40 -2.15
N ALA A 321 8.33 4.46 -2.42
CA ALA A 321 9.20 5.53 -1.95
C ALA A 321 8.77 6.92 -2.46
N MET A 322 8.35 7.02 -3.73
CA MET A 322 7.82 8.26 -4.30
C MET A 322 6.52 8.70 -3.60
N MET A 323 5.58 7.79 -3.36
CA MET A 323 4.34 8.10 -2.64
C MET A 323 4.62 8.60 -1.22
N ASN A 324 5.59 7.99 -0.55
CA ASN A 324 6.04 8.43 0.76
C ASN A 324 6.64 9.85 0.73
N LEU A 325 7.50 10.15 -0.25
CA LEU A 325 8.04 11.49 -0.48
C LEU A 325 6.94 12.54 -0.72
N LEU A 326 5.91 12.21 -1.51
CA LEU A 326 4.81 13.13 -1.79
C LEU A 326 3.98 13.45 -0.53
N ARG A 327 3.86 12.52 0.40
CA ARG A 327 3.23 12.78 1.72
C ARG A 327 4.05 13.78 2.53
N TYR A 328 5.37 13.59 2.63
CA TYR A 328 6.25 14.55 3.29
C TYR A 328 6.21 15.93 2.61
N ASN A 329 6.20 15.98 1.28
CA ASN A 329 6.09 17.25 0.55
C ASN A 329 4.75 17.96 0.81
N SER A 330 3.65 17.22 0.95
CA SER A 330 2.35 17.79 1.33
C SER A 330 2.39 18.42 2.72
N ILE A 331 2.98 17.73 3.70
CA ILE A 331 3.16 18.24 5.07
C ILE A 331 4.03 19.51 5.05
N LEU A 332 5.18 19.43 4.37
CA LEU A 332 6.12 20.56 4.26
C LEU A 332 5.47 21.77 3.57
N SER A 333 4.60 21.55 2.57
CA SER A 333 3.86 22.62 1.90
C SER A 333 2.83 23.29 2.82
N LYS A 334 2.15 22.52 3.70
CA LYS A 334 1.24 23.08 4.71
C LYS A 334 2.00 23.93 5.74
N MET A 335 3.15 23.45 6.20
CA MET A 335 4.02 24.20 7.11
C MET A 335 4.55 25.49 6.47
N LYS A 336 4.93 25.44 5.18
CA LYS A 336 5.31 26.62 4.40
C LYS A 336 4.26 27.73 4.49
N ASN A 337 3.02 27.41 4.13
CA ASN A 337 1.94 28.38 4.06
C ASN A 337 1.63 28.97 5.45
N SER A 338 1.76 28.14 6.49
CA SER A 338 1.60 28.58 7.88
C SER A 338 2.71 29.53 8.31
N MET A 339 3.97 29.21 7.98
CA MET A 339 5.14 30.06 8.22
C MET A 339 5.04 31.39 7.46
N ASP A 340 4.64 31.36 6.18
CA ASP A 340 4.43 32.57 5.36
C ASP A 340 3.35 33.47 5.99
N SER A 341 2.24 32.90 6.46
CA SER A 341 1.17 33.64 7.13
C SER A 341 1.65 34.25 8.45
N LEU A 342 2.35 33.48 9.29
CA LEU A 342 2.92 33.98 10.56
C LEU A 342 3.92 35.11 10.30
N SER A 343 4.71 35.03 9.23
CA SER A 343 5.69 36.05 8.84
C SER A 343 5.02 37.37 8.50
N GLN A 344 3.96 37.31 7.68
CA GLN A 344 3.19 38.50 7.33
C GLN A 344 2.52 39.14 8.55
N GLN A 345 1.98 38.33 9.46
CA GLN A 345 1.36 38.83 10.70
C GLN A 345 2.39 39.50 11.62
N LEU A 346 3.55 38.86 11.83
CA LEU A 346 4.63 39.43 12.64
C LEU A 346 5.14 40.74 12.04
N LYS A 347 5.38 40.78 10.72
CA LYS A 347 5.78 42.00 10.00
C LYS A 347 4.79 43.15 10.23
N ALA A 348 3.49 42.89 10.06
CA ALA A 348 2.46 43.90 10.30
C ALA A 348 2.43 44.41 11.75
N LYS A 349 2.61 43.51 12.74
CA LYS A 349 2.68 43.89 14.16
C LYS A 349 3.93 44.70 14.49
N LEU A 350 5.08 44.34 13.90
CA LEU A 350 6.34 45.07 14.04
C LEU A 350 6.22 46.48 13.44
N ASP A 351 5.65 46.62 12.24
CA ASP A 351 5.45 47.92 11.59
C ASP A 351 4.49 48.81 12.37
N PHE A 352 3.41 48.23 12.90
CA PHE A 352 2.50 48.93 13.82
C PHE A 352 3.21 49.39 15.08
N PHE A 353 3.98 48.51 15.74
CA PHE A 353 4.73 48.84 16.95
C PHE A 353 5.75 49.94 16.70
N LYS A 354 6.55 49.83 15.62
CA LYS A 354 7.57 50.83 15.23
C LYS A 354 6.96 52.20 15.03
N THR A 355 5.83 52.27 14.32
CA THR A 355 5.09 53.53 14.14
C THR A 355 4.59 54.06 15.48
N SER A 356 4.03 53.19 16.32
CA SER A 356 3.45 53.58 17.60
C SER A 356 4.49 54.09 18.60
N ILE A 357 5.65 53.43 18.72
CA ILE A 357 6.72 53.86 19.64
C ILE A 357 7.42 55.12 19.16
N GLN A 358 7.54 55.31 17.84
CA GLN A 358 8.12 56.53 17.27
C GLN A 358 7.27 57.75 17.61
N ILE A 359 5.94 57.65 17.47
CA ILE A 359 5.01 58.72 17.88
C ILE A 359 5.16 59.03 19.37
N ASP A 360 5.19 58.00 20.22
CA ASP A 360 5.31 58.18 21.66
C ASP A 360 6.65 58.85 22.04
N LEU A 361 7.77 58.49 21.39
CA LEU A 361 9.08 59.12 21.60
C LEU A 361 9.12 60.58 21.11
N GLU A 362 8.56 60.86 19.93
CA GLU A 362 8.48 62.22 19.37
C GLU A 362 7.65 63.13 20.26
N LYS A 363 6.42 62.70 20.62
CA LYS A 363 5.53 63.48 21.49
C LYS A 363 6.06 63.63 22.91
N TYR A 364 6.74 62.60 23.42
CA TYR A 364 7.42 62.72 24.70
C TYR A 364 8.55 63.77 24.65
N SER A 365 9.29 63.87 23.54
CA SER A 365 10.36 64.86 23.36
C SER A 365 9.85 66.30 23.24
N GLU A 366 8.73 66.51 22.54
CA GLU A 366 8.07 67.82 22.40
C GLU A 366 7.61 68.38 23.75
N GLN A 367 7.14 67.52 24.67
CA GLN A 367 6.59 67.96 25.97
C GLN A 367 7.65 68.12 27.08
N ILE A 368 8.94 67.84 26.83
CA ILE A 368 9.98 67.90 27.87
C ILE A 368 10.10 69.29 28.51
N GLU A 369 9.93 70.36 27.73
CA GLU A 369 10.15 71.73 28.18
C GLU A 369 9.05 72.25 29.14
N PHE A 370 7.82 71.73 29.01
CA PHE A 370 6.65 72.23 29.76
C PHE A 370 5.88 71.15 30.54
N GLY A 371 6.33 69.89 30.48
CA GLY A 371 5.57 68.72 30.94
C GLY A 371 6.27 67.86 32.01
N ILE A 372 6.12 66.53 31.89
CA ILE A 372 6.67 65.55 32.83
C ILE A 372 7.98 64.97 32.26
N THR A 373 9.04 65.03 33.04
CA THR A 373 10.35 64.46 32.68
C THR A 373 10.65 63.20 33.50
N SER A 374 11.03 62.13 32.80
CA SER A 374 11.45 60.83 33.32
C SER A 374 12.49 60.21 32.41
N GLU A 375 13.76 60.32 32.79
CA GLU A 375 14.88 59.77 32.02
C GLU A 375 14.84 58.23 31.93
N LYS A 376 14.42 57.57 33.02
CA LYS A 376 14.27 56.11 33.07
C LYS A 376 13.28 55.57 32.04
N LEU A 377 12.18 56.29 31.83
CA LEU A 377 11.14 55.91 30.86
C LEU A 377 11.61 56.13 29.42
N LEU A 378 12.31 57.23 29.16
CA LEU A 378 12.90 57.47 27.84
C LEU A 378 13.93 56.39 27.46
N LEU A 379 14.80 56.01 28.40
CA LEU A 379 15.76 54.92 28.19
C LEU A 379 15.05 53.58 27.95
N ALA A 380 14.03 53.27 28.77
CA ALA A 380 13.25 52.04 28.60
C ALA A 380 12.55 51.99 27.23
N TRP A 381 11.97 53.09 26.75
CA TRP A 381 11.31 53.12 25.44
C TRP A 381 12.31 53.03 24.28
N LYS A 382 13.48 53.66 24.39
CA LYS A 382 14.56 53.45 23.41
C LYS A 382 15.07 52.02 23.39
N GLU A 383 15.14 51.36 24.54
CA GLU A 383 15.47 49.93 24.64
C GLU A 383 14.39 49.07 23.98
N MET A 384 13.11 49.35 24.21
CA MET A 384 12.01 48.65 23.53
C MET A 384 12.09 48.81 22.00
N GLU A 385 12.40 50.00 21.50
CA GLU A 385 12.59 50.26 20.07
C GLU A 385 13.75 49.42 19.50
N HIS A 386 14.86 49.33 20.24
CA HIS A 386 16.01 48.51 19.86
C HIS A 386 15.69 47.00 19.88
N THR A 387 15.01 46.51 20.92
CA THR A 387 14.58 45.10 21.01
C THR A 387 13.71 44.72 19.82
N VAL A 388 12.74 45.56 19.45
CA VAL A 388 11.84 45.29 18.32
C VAL A 388 12.54 45.36 16.96
N LYS A 389 13.64 46.11 16.83
CA LYS A 389 14.48 46.10 15.63
C LYS A 389 15.21 44.76 15.42
N LEU A 390 15.48 44.02 16.49
CA LEU A 390 16.10 42.69 16.42
C LEU A 390 15.08 41.57 16.17
N CYS A 391 13.79 41.83 16.35
CA CYS A 391 12.70 40.90 16.06
C CYS A 391 12.45 40.81 14.54
N GLY A 392 11.97 39.66 14.10
CA GLY A 392 11.63 39.42 12.69
C GLY A 392 12.63 38.50 12.01
N ARG A 393 12.11 37.42 11.44
CA ARG A 393 12.89 36.34 10.82
C ARG A 393 12.75 36.34 9.30
N GLU A 394 12.66 37.51 8.68
CA GLU A 394 12.36 37.63 7.24
C GLU A 394 13.40 36.92 6.37
N GLU A 395 14.70 37.06 6.68
CA GLU A 395 15.77 36.41 5.93
C GLU A 395 15.76 34.88 6.08
N ASP A 396 15.49 34.38 7.29
CA ASP A 396 15.39 32.94 7.57
C ASP A 396 14.20 32.33 6.82
N VAL A 397 13.03 33.00 6.86
CA VAL A 397 11.82 32.61 6.13
C VAL A 397 12.09 32.61 4.63
N GLU A 398 12.72 33.66 4.09
CA GLU A 398 13.03 33.74 2.66
C GLU A 398 13.99 32.63 2.22
N GLN A 399 15.02 32.33 3.03
CA GLN A 399 15.94 31.24 2.75
C GLN A 399 15.24 29.87 2.77
N LEU A 400 14.37 29.62 3.75
CA LEU A 400 13.61 28.39 3.85
C LEU A 400 12.63 28.25 2.68
N VAL A 401 11.88 29.29 2.33
CA VAL A 401 10.98 29.31 1.17
C VAL A 401 11.74 29.01 -0.12
N ARG A 402 12.90 29.63 -0.34
CA ARG A 402 13.76 29.34 -1.50
C ARG A 402 14.16 27.86 -1.57
N ARG A 403 14.59 27.27 -0.44
CA ARG A 403 14.96 25.85 -0.37
C ARG A 403 13.76 24.91 -0.60
N MET A 404 12.60 25.24 -0.04
CA MET A 404 11.37 24.45 -0.21
C MET A 404 10.86 24.50 -1.65
N MET A 405 10.92 25.66 -2.31
CA MET A 405 10.55 25.80 -3.72
C MET A 405 11.51 25.01 -4.62
N ALA A 406 12.82 25.08 -4.37
CA ALA A 406 13.79 24.28 -5.11
C ALA A 406 13.54 22.78 -4.94
N LEU A 407 13.22 22.32 -3.73
CA LEU A 407 12.83 20.93 -3.48
C LEU A 407 11.52 20.55 -4.20
N GLN A 408 10.51 21.43 -4.23
CA GLN A 408 9.28 21.18 -4.98
C GLN A 408 9.54 21.06 -6.49
N THR A 409 10.45 21.86 -7.05
CA THR A 409 10.89 21.72 -8.44
C THR A 409 11.56 20.38 -8.69
N ASP A 410 12.50 19.97 -7.84
CA ASP A 410 13.16 18.65 -7.91
C ASP A 410 12.11 17.51 -7.90
N ILE A 411 11.09 17.61 -7.03
CA ILE A 411 10.01 16.62 -6.91
C ILE A 411 9.13 16.58 -8.17
N LEU A 412 8.79 17.74 -8.74
CA LEU A 412 7.99 17.83 -9.97
C LEU A 412 8.74 17.22 -11.17
N ASP A 413 10.04 17.45 -11.27
CA ASP A 413 10.87 16.86 -12.32
C ASP A 413 10.95 15.33 -12.18
N LEU A 414 10.98 14.81 -10.95
CA LEU A 414 10.89 13.37 -10.70
C LEU A 414 9.55 12.77 -11.11
N GLN A 415 8.44 13.48 -10.88
CA GLN A 415 7.11 13.04 -11.32
C GLN A 415 6.96 13.02 -12.84
N ARG A 416 7.64 13.94 -13.55
CA ARG A 416 7.61 14.07 -15.01
C ARG A 416 8.56 13.12 -15.75
N SER A 417 9.45 12.44 -15.04
CA SER A 417 10.39 11.45 -15.57
C SER A 417 9.67 10.34 -16.38
N PRO A 418 10.31 9.71 -17.40
CA PRO A 418 9.70 8.66 -18.23
C PRO A 418 9.20 7.40 -17.49
N LEU A 419 9.59 7.20 -16.22
CA LEU A 419 9.00 6.17 -15.35
C LEU A 419 7.69 6.62 -14.65
N GLY A 420 7.31 7.88 -14.80
CA GLY A 420 6.19 8.55 -14.17
C GLY A 420 4.86 8.09 -14.73
N TRP A 421 4.10 7.37 -13.88
CA TRP A 421 2.65 7.13 -13.78
C TRP A 421 1.85 6.71 -15.04
N LYS A 422 2.26 7.03 -16.28
CA LYS A 422 1.47 6.80 -17.49
C LYS A 422 2.23 6.28 -18.73
N GLN A 423 3.56 6.11 -18.72
CA GLN A 423 4.26 5.56 -19.90
C GLN A 423 4.49 4.05 -19.82
N GLY A 424 3.57 3.29 -20.41
CA GLY A 424 3.71 1.87 -20.71
C GLY A 424 4.66 1.54 -21.87
N GLY A 425 5.23 2.54 -22.54
CA GLY A 425 5.90 2.38 -23.84
C GLY A 425 7.11 1.46 -23.89
N THR A 426 7.85 1.27 -22.79
CA THR A 426 8.97 0.28 -22.74
C THR A 426 8.56 -1.04 -22.07
N LEU A 427 7.38 -1.11 -21.43
CA LEU A 427 6.81 -2.38 -20.94
C LEU A 427 6.35 -3.25 -22.12
N GLU A 428 6.04 -2.62 -23.24
CA GLU A 428 5.75 -3.26 -24.52
C GLU A 428 6.89 -4.15 -25.01
N ASP A 429 8.16 -3.84 -24.79
CA ASP A 429 9.28 -4.70 -25.23
C ASP A 429 9.27 -6.07 -24.52
N PHE A 430 9.05 -6.08 -23.20
CA PHE A 430 8.92 -7.33 -22.43
C PHE A 430 7.63 -8.06 -22.76
N VAL A 431 6.55 -7.33 -23.02
CA VAL A 431 5.25 -7.90 -23.39
C VAL A 431 5.36 -8.54 -24.78
N GLY A 432 5.97 -7.85 -25.75
CA GLY A 432 6.23 -8.31 -27.10
C GLY A 432 7.15 -9.53 -27.12
N ALA A 433 8.28 -9.50 -26.41
CA ALA A 433 9.17 -10.66 -26.29
C ALA A 433 8.48 -11.86 -25.59
N LYS A 434 7.67 -11.61 -24.55
CA LYS A 434 6.90 -12.65 -23.85
C LYS A 434 5.79 -13.25 -24.73
N ILE A 435 5.06 -12.42 -25.47
CA ILE A 435 4.00 -12.86 -26.38
C ILE A 435 4.62 -13.64 -27.54
N TYR A 436 5.68 -13.10 -28.14
CA TYR A 436 6.38 -13.74 -29.24
C TYR A 436 7.00 -15.08 -28.83
N ALA A 437 7.63 -15.17 -27.66
CA ALA A 437 8.10 -16.44 -27.11
C ALA A 437 6.95 -17.43 -26.82
N LYS A 438 5.78 -16.95 -26.35
CA LYS A 438 4.57 -17.77 -26.15
C LYS A 438 4.03 -18.30 -27.48
N ASP A 439 3.99 -17.46 -28.50
CA ASP A 439 3.55 -17.83 -29.86
C ASP A 439 4.51 -18.83 -30.51
N LEU A 440 5.81 -18.65 -30.31
CA LEU A 440 6.84 -19.55 -30.79
C LEU A 440 6.72 -20.94 -30.11
N LEU A 441 6.42 -20.99 -28.81
CA LEU A 441 6.08 -22.24 -28.11
C LEU A 441 4.82 -22.92 -28.66
N ARG A 442 3.81 -22.13 -29.04
CA ARG A 442 2.55 -22.64 -29.60
C ARG A 442 2.74 -23.22 -31.00
N ARG A 443 3.68 -22.66 -31.77
CA ARG A 443 4.01 -23.06 -33.15
C ARG A 443 5.11 -24.12 -33.23
N LEU A 444 5.64 -24.60 -32.11
CA LEU A 444 6.67 -25.63 -32.09
C LEU A 444 6.16 -26.92 -32.77
N GLU A 445 6.70 -27.21 -33.95
CA GLU A 445 6.42 -28.45 -34.68
C GLU A 445 7.03 -29.65 -33.97
N LYS A 446 6.48 -30.86 -34.21
CA LYS A 446 6.98 -32.12 -33.62
C LYS A 446 8.25 -32.62 -34.33
N THR A 447 9.18 -31.72 -34.58
CA THR A 447 10.44 -31.95 -35.29
C THR A 447 11.62 -31.54 -34.40
N SER A 448 12.83 -31.95 -34.78
CA SER A 448 14.07 -31.49 -34.15
C SER A 448 14.46 -30.12 -34.71
N GLY A 449 15.05 -29.27 -33.88
CA GLY A 449 15.41 -27.90 -34.25
C GLY A 449 16.43 -27.28 -33.29
N ASP A 450 16.89 -26.07 -33.62
CA ASP A 450 17.78 -25.27 -32.78
C ASP A 450 17.00 -24.36 -31.81
N SER A 451 17.71 -23.65 -30.94
CA SER A 451 17.12 -22.72 -29.98
C SER A 451 17.58 -21.27 -30.19
N GLN A 452 18.10 -20.92 -31.37
CA GLN A 452 18.74 -19.63 -31.60
C GLN A 452 17.80 -18.45 -31.35
N GLU A 453 16.58 -18.52 -31.88
CA GLU A 453 15.61 -17.42 -31.80
C GLU A 453 15.13 -17.20 -30.34
N VAL A 454 14.89 -18.28 -29.61
CA VAL A 454 14.49 -18.21 -28.19
C VAL A 454 15.62 -17.69 -27.31
N MET A 455 16.87 -18.07 -27.60
CA MET A 455 18.04 -17.53 -26.88
C MET A 455 18.27 -16.06 -27.21
N ARG A 456 18.03 -15.62 -28.45
CA ARG A 456 18.07 -14.20 -28.83
C ARG A 456 17.08 -13.37 -28.01
N LEU A 457 15.86 -13.87 -27.83
CA LEU A 457 14.83 -13.23 -26.99
C LEU A 457 15.25 -13.16 -25.52
N LEU A 458 15.90 -14.20 -24.99
CA LEU A 458 16.41 -14.21 -23.62
C LEU A 458 17.46 -13.12 -23.41
N LEU A 459 18.46 -13.04 -24.31
CA LEU A 459 19.51 -12.03 -24.25
C LEU A 459 18.95 -10.61 -24.37
N GLN A 460 17.99 -10.40 -25.30
CA GLN A 460 17.28 -9.12 -25.41
C GLN A 460 16.49 -8.79 -24.14
N GLY A 461 15.84 -9.79 -23.53
CA GLY A 461 15.12 -9.65 -22.27
C GLY A 461 16.04 -9.25 -21.10
N ILE A 462 17.21 -9.87 -21.00
CA ILE A 462 18.24 -9.52 -20.02
C ILE A 462 18.71 -8.07 -20.22
N GLN A 463 19.12 -7.69 -21.43
CA GLN A 463 19.58 -6.32 -21.72
C GLN A 463 18.51 -5.26 -21.38
N THR A 464 17.24 -5.55 -21.70
CA THR A 464 16.11 -4.68 -21.38
C THR A 464 15.90 -4.59 -19.87
N PHE A 465 16.04 -5.71 -19.14
CA PHE A 465 15.97 -5.76 -17.67
C PHE A 465 17.02 -4.84 -17.06
N GLU A 466 18.29 -4.99 -17.45
CA GLU A 466 19.36 -4.17 -16.87
C GLU A 466 19.15 -2.68 -17.12
N LYS A 467 18.78 -2.30 -18.36
CA LYS A 467 18.52 -0.91 -18.73
C LYS A 467 17.42 -0.31 -17.86
N LYS A 468 16.34 -1.06 -17.60
CA LYS A 468 15.25 -0.61 -16.73
C LYS A 468 15.65 -0.54 -15.28
N VAL A 469 16.34 -1.55 -14.75
CA VAL A 469 16.81 -1.55 -13.36
C VAL A 469 17.73 -0.36 -13.11
N ARG A 470 18.67 -0.06 -14.01
CA ARG A 470 19.51 1.15 -13.92
C ARG A 470 18.68 2.43 -13.83
N LEU A 471 17.62 2.55 -14.64
CA LEU A 471 16.73 3.71 -14.62
C LEU A 471 15.93 3.79 -13.30
N ILE A 472 15.39 2.66 -12.81
CA ILE A 472 14.65 2.58 -11.54
C ILE A 472 15.53 3.05 -10.38
N TYR A 473 16.76 2.53 -10.27
CA TYR A 473 17.70 2.88 -9.20
C TYR A 473 18.21 4.32 -9.29
N THR A 474 18.34 4.86 -10.51
CA THR A 474 18.65 6.28 -10.72
C THR A 474 17.52 7.17 -10.17
N GLN A 475 16.25 6.83 -10.45
CA GLN A 475 15.11 7.58 -9.92
C GLN A 475 14.94 7.39 -8.42
N LEU A 476 15.15 6.17 -7.91
CA LEU A 476 15.11 5.88 -6.48
C LEU A 476 16.14 6.72 -5.72
N SER A 477 17.39 6.79 -6.21
CA SER A 477 18.45 7.61 -5.61
C SER A 477 18.04 9.10 -5.54
N LYS A 478 17.46 9.65 -6.60
CA LYS A 478 16.96 11.04 -6.56
C LYS A 478 15.78 11.21 -5.59
N THR A 479 14.90 10.21 -5.49
CA THR A 479 13.74 10.20 -4.58
C THR A 479 14.20 10.23 -3.13
N VAL A 480 15.16 9.38 -2.73
CA VAL A 480 15.66 9.36 -1.35
C VAL A 480 16.43 10.63 -0.99
N VAL A 481 17.14 11.26 -1.94
CA VAL A 481 17.77 12.57 -1.73
C VAL A 481 16.73 13.65 -1.48
N CYS A 482 15.67 13.72 -2.29
CA CYS A 482 14.58 14.68 -2.08
C CYS A 482 13.88 14.45 -0.74
N LYS A 483 13.70 13.18 -0.35
CA LYS A 483 13.15 12.83 0.95
C LYS A 483 14.03 13.29 2.09
N LYS A 484 15.34 13.06 2.02
CA LYS A 484 16.28 13.53 3.04
C LYS A 484 16.24 15.06 3.17
N LYS A 485 16.25 15.78 2.04
CA LYS A 485 16.07 17.25 2.03
C LYS A 485 14.76 17.67 2.70
N ALA A 486 13.65 16.96 2.44
CA ALA A 486 12.36 17.25 3.07
C ALA A 486 12.43 17.06 4.60
N LEU A 487 12.98 15.93 5.07
CA LEU A 487 13.14 15.63 6.49
C LEU A 487 14.08 16.61 7.21
N GLU A 488 15.11 17.13 6.53
CA GLU A 488 16.01 18.15 7.07
C GLU A 488 15.38 19.56 7.15
N LEU A 489 14.38 19.84 6.31
CA LEU A 489 13.69 21.15 6.29
C LEU A 489 12.59 21.25 7.33
N VAL A 490 11.87 20.15 7.61
CA VAL A 490 10.78 20.11 8.62
C VAL A 490 11.19 20.74 9.95
N PRO A 491 12.25 20.28 10.66
CA PRO A 491 12.61 20.84 11.97
C PRO A 491 13.05 22.30 11.90
N LYS A 492 13.67 22.73 10.78
CA LYS A 492 14.10 24.14 10.60
C LYS A 492 12.91 25.07 10.44
N VAL A 493 11.86 24.62 9.74
CA VAL A 493 10.61 25.38 9.62
C VAL A 493 9.92 25.48 10.99
N GLU A 494 9.87 24.40 11.77
CA GLU A 494 9.33 24.43 13.13
C GLU A 494 10.09 25.40 14.04
N GLU A 495 11.42 25.37 14.00
CA GLU A 495 12.28 26.26 14.78
C GLU A 495 12.00 27.74 14.46
N VAL A 496 11.99 28.11 13.18
CA VAL A 496 11.72 29.50 12.75
C VAL A 496 10.29 29.93 13.12
N MET A 497 9.30 29.05 12.96
CA MET A 497 7.92 29.34 13.38
C MET A 497 7.81 29.59 14.89
N ASN A 498 8.54 28.83 15.71
CA ASN A 498 8.56 29.02 17.16
C ASN A 498 9.20 30.37 17.54
N LEU A 499 10.35 30.71 16.92
CA LEU A 499 11.03 32.00 17.15
C LEU A 499 10.13 33.19 16.76
N MET A 500 9.39 33.08 15.66
CA MET A 500 8.48 34.15 15.23
C MET A 500 7.30 34.32 16.19
N ASN A 501 6.79 33.23 16.77
CA ASN A 501 5.76 33.29 17.79
C ASN A 501 6.28 33.93 19.10
N GLU A 502 7.54 33.67 19.48
CA GLU A 502 8.19 34.35 20.61
C GLU A 502 8.40 35.85 20.36
N ASP A 503 8.84 36.21 19.15
CA ASP A 503 8.97 37.60 18.70
C ASP A 503 7.60 38.32 18.76
N GLU A 504 6.53 37.67 18.27
CA GLU A 504 5.17 38.19 18.34
C GLU A 504 4.73 38.46 19.79
N GLN A 505 4.91 37.48 20.67
CA GLN A 505 4.56 37.63 22.09
C GLN A 505 5.34 38.77 22.75
N THR A 506 6.62 38.93 22.39
CA THR A 506 7.47 40.01 22.90
C THR A 506 6.93 41.37 22.46
N VAL A 507 6.61 41.54 21.17
CA VAL A 507 6.03 42.79 20.64
C VAL A 507 4.72 43.15 21.34
N VAL A 508 3.84 42.18 21.55
CA VAL A 508 2.56 42.39 22.25
C VAL A 508 2.79 42.84 23.70
N ARG A 509 3.69 42.17 24.44
CA ARG A 509 4.01 42.54 25.83
C ARG A 509 4.63 43.93 25.94
N LEU A 510 5.55 44.28 25.02
CA LEU A 510 6.17 45.59 25.00
C LEU A 510 5.15 46.70 24.70
N GLN A 511 4.21 46.45 23.77
CA GLN A 511 3.17 47.42 23.42
C GLN A 511 2.27 47.68 24.63
N GLU A 512 1.83 46.62 25.31
CA GLU A 512 0.99 46.70 26.49
C GLU A 512 1.70 47.45 27.63
N LYS A 513 2.98 47.11 27.88
CA LYS A 513 3.80 47.78 28.89
C LYS A 513 3.92 49.28 28.61
N ARG A 514 4.23 49.66 27.36
CA ARG A 514 4.39 51.05 26.95
C ARG A 514 3.10 51.86 27.14
N GLN A 515 1.96 51.30 26.72
CA GLN A 515 0.66 51.94 26.90
C GLN A 515 0.30 52.12 28.38
N LYS A 516 0.55 51.11 29.23
CA LYS A 516 0.35 51.21 30.69
C LYS A 516 1.24 52.28 31.31
N GLU A 517 2.49 52.40 30.89
CA GLU A 517 3.42 53.43 31.35
C GLU A 517 2.94 54.84 30.97
N LEU A 518 2.42 55.04 29.76
CA LEU A 518 1.82 56.30 29.33
C LEU A 518 0.60 56.68 30.20
N TRP A 519 -0.29 55.74 30.50
CA TRP A 519 -1.42 55.97 31.41
C TRP A 519 -0.97 56.32 32.84
N ASN A 520 0.14 55.72 33.30
CA ASN A 520 0.71 56.05 34.60
C ASN A 520 1.29 57.47 34.63
N LEU A 521 1.92 57.94 33.54
CA LEU A 521 2.34 59.35 33.42
C LEU A 521 1.15 60.30 33.54
N LEU A 522 0.02 59.98 32.91
CA LEU A 522 -1.20 60.78 33.02
C LEU A 522 -1.73 60.82 34.45
N LYS A 523 -1.76 59.69 35.16
CA LYS A 523 -2.14 59.64 36.59
C LYS A 523 -1.26 60.55 37.45
N ILE A 524 0.06 60.53 37.22
CA ILE A 524 1.00 61.41 37.92
C ILE A 524 0.69 62.88 37.60
N ALA A 525 0.45 63.22 36.33
CA ALA A 525 0.05 64.56 35.91
C ALA A 525 -1.19 65.06 36.66
N CYS A 526 -2.25 64.25 36.69
CA CYS A 526 -3.50 64.60 37.37
C CYS A 526 -3.33 64.78 38.89
N SER A 527 -2.42 64.02 39.52
CA SER A 527 -2.13 64.17 40.95
C SER A 527 -1.40 65.47 41.28
N LYS A 528 -0.53 65.96 40.38
CA LYS A 528 0.19 67.24 40.55
C LYS A 528 -0.70 68.47 40.41
N VAL A 529 -1.79 68.39 39.64
CA VAL A 529 -2.75 69.49 39.44
C VAL A 529 -3.77 69.62 40.60
N ARG A 530 -3.85 68.64 41.51
CA ARG A 530 -4.88 68.57 42.58
C ARG A 530 -4.41 68.87 44.03
N GLY A 531 -3.24 69.48 44.25
CA GLY A 531 -2.76 69.96 45.58
C GLY A 531 -3.35 71.33 45.99
N PRO A 532 -3.42 71.70 47.30
CA PRO A 532 -4.57 72.41 47.88
C PRO A 532 -4.58 73.92 47.64
N VAL A 533 -5.67 74.43 47.05
CA VAL A 533 -6.04 75.85 47.13
C VAL A 533 -7.11 75.99 48.20
N ILE A 534 -6.71 76.52 49.35
CA ILE A 534 -7.59 77.04 50.40
C ILE A 534 -8.20 78.33 49.86
N GLY A 535 -9.53 78.41 49.83
CA GLY A 535 -10.25 79.64 49.48
C GLY A 535 -11.67 79.41 48.96
N SER A 536 -12.57 78.97 49.84
CA SER A 536 -14.00 79.30 49.78
C SER A 536 -14.23 80.53 50.70
N PRO A 537 -15.33 81.31 50.62
CA PRO A 537 -16.61 80.96 50.03
C PRO A 537 -17.38 82.07 49.26
N GLU A 538 -18.44 81.63 48.57
CA GLU A 538 -19.80 82.24 48.49
C GLU A 538 -19.95 83.71 48.00
N SER A 539 -20.94 84.13 47.21
CA SER A 539 -22.28 83.61 46.87
C SER A 539 -22.90 84.49 45.75
N MET A 540 -24.09 84.06 45.31
CA MET A 540 -25.12 84.74 44.51
C MET A 540 -25.01 84.49 42.98
N SER A 541 -25.99 83.92 42.31
CA SER A 541 -27.41 83.70 42.66
C SER A 541 -27.99 82.56 41.84
N ALA A 542 -28.60 81.61 42.55
CA ALA A 542 -29.57 80.66 42.01
C ALA A 542 -30.86 81.38 41.64
N SER A 543 -31.52 80.96 40.55
CA SER A 543 -32.97 80.69 40.48
C SER A 543 -33.44 80.54 39.03
N ARG A 544 -33.47 79.30 38.52
CA ARG A 544 -34.68 78.70 37.94
C ARG A 544 -34.66 77.20 38.28
N LEU A 545 -35.40 76.86 39.33
CA LEU A 545 -35.72 75.51 39.77
C LEU A 545 -36.83 74.89 38.93
N SER A 546 -36.76 73.58 38.71
CA SER A 546 -37.90 72.64 38.72
C SER A 546 -37.33 71.25 39.09
N THR A 547 -37.09 70.97 40.36
CA THR A 547 -37.83 70.07 41.30
C THR A 547 -38.06 68.60 40.86
N PRO A 548 -37.96 67.63 41.79
CA PRO A 548 -37.77 66.19 41.52
C PRO A 548 -39.00 65.31 41.86
N GLY A 549 -39.06 64.11 41.26
CA GLY A 549 -39.95 63.00 41.64
C GLY A 549 -40.80 62.45 40.50
N HIS A 550 -40.80 61.10 40.35
CA HIS A 550 -41.33 60.28 39.23
C HIS A 550 -40.39 60.23 38.02
N LEU A 551 -39.93 59.07 37.53
CA LEU A 551 -40.72 57.90 37.15
C LEU A 551 -39.98 56.58 37.44
N LEU A 552 -40.63 55.71 38.21
CA LEU A 552 -40.45 54.27 38.14
C LEU A 552 -41.47 53.70 37.14
N SER A 553 -40.96 52.81 36.28
CA SER A 553 -41.65 51.80 35.46
C SER A 553 -42.52 52.25 34.29
N GLN A 554 -42.06 51.98 33.05
CA GLN A 554 -42.77 51.05 32.15
C GLN A 554 -41.97 50.72 30.88
N VAL A 555 -42.05 49.44 30.53
CA VAL A 555 -41.64 48.78 29.28
C VAL A 555 -42.59 49.17 28.14
N SER A 556 -42.07 49.49 26.94
CA SER A 556 -42.48 48.86 25.66
C SER A 556 -41.84 49.49 24.41
N ALA A 557 -41.09 48.62 23.71
CA ALA A 557 -41.03 48.33 22.26
C ALA A 557 -40.93 49.43 21.18
N ARG A 558 -39.85 49.28 20.37
CA ARG A 558 -39.74 49.42 18.88
C ARG A 558 -39.78 50.84 18.28
N THR A 559 -38.96 51.27 17.29
CA THR A 559 -37.92 50.66 16.43
C THR A 559 -37.07 51.76 15.73
N TYR A 560 -35.92 51.35 15.16
CA TYR A 560 -35.05 51.95 14.10
C TYR A 560 -33.95 52.93 14.56
N ASN A 561 -32.66 52.85 14.17
CA ASN A 561 -31.83 51.94 13.34
C ASN A 561 -30.32 52.30 13.54
N LEU A 562 -29.43 51.40 13.04
CA LEU A 562 -27.96 51.48 12.74
C LEU A 562 -26.95 50.77 13.70
N PRO A 563 -25.83 50.17 13.23
CA PRO A 563 -25.70 49.09 12.23
C PRO A 563 -24.72 47.93 12.61
N GLY A 564 -24.88 46.77 11.94
CA GLY A 564 -23.79 46.20 11.12
C GLY A 564 -22.98 45.01 11.63
N SER A 565 -22.79 44.80 12.94
CA SER A 565 -21.81 43.79 13.40
C SER A 565 -22.40 42.50 13.94
N VAL A 566 -23.65 42.50 14.42
CA VAL A 566 -24.24 41.35 15.13
C VAL A 566 -25.03 40.42 14.19
N ILE A 567 -25.65 40.97 13.15
CA ILE A 567 -26.45 40.19 12.18
C ILE A 567 -25.57 39.27 11.31
N LYS A 568 -24.33 39.68 10.99
CA LYS A 568 -23.41 38.84 10.21
C LYS A 568 -22.98 37.56 10.94
N SER A 569 -22.87 37.59 12.27
CA SER A 569 -22.51 36.39 13.03
C SER A 569 -23.64 35.38 13.09
N GLU A 570 -24.89 35.84 13.13
CA GLU A 570 -26.07 34.97 13.18
C GLU A 570 -26.39 34.39 11.78
N GLU A 571 -26.25 35.19 10.72
CA GLU A 571 -26.34 34.71 9.33
C GLU A 571 -25.22 33.72 8.99
N LEU A 572 -23.98 33.96 9.42
CA LEU A 572 -22.86 33.02 9.23
C LEU A 572 -23.05 31.71 10.01
N LEU A 573 -23.66 31.75 11.19
CA LEU A 573 -23.98 30.54 11.95
C LEU A 573 -25.08 29.73 11.27
N VAL A 574 -26.14 30.39 10.78
CA VAL A 574 -27.21 29.73 10.02
C VAL A 574 -26.70 29.17 8.68
N GLU A 575 -25.82 29.90 7.99
CA GLU A 575 -25.19 29.45 6.75
C GLU A 575 -24.23 28.27 6.99
N SER A 576 -23.45 28.31 8.08
CA SER A 576 -22.61 27.18 8.50
C SER A 576 -23.45 25.94 8.84
N GLN A 577 -24.59 26.10 9.50
CA GLN A 577 -25.45 24.99 9.90
C GLN A 577 -26.21 24.40 8.70
N SER A 578 -26.59 25.24 7.73
CA SER A 578 -27.11 24.83 6.43
C SER A 578 -26.08 24.03 5.63
N LEU A 579 -24.83 24.50 5.59
CA LEU A 579 -23.72 23.80 4.92
C LEU A 579 -23.41 22.45 5.58
N CYS A 580 -23.43 22.36 6.92
CA CYS A 580 -23.29 21.09 7.62
C CYS A 580 -24.40 20.10 7.26
N ASN A 581 -25.66 20.55 7.21
CA ASN A 581 -26.78 19.70 6.83
C ASN A 581 -26.71 19.26 5.35
N GLN A 582 -26.24 20.13 4.46
CA GLN A 582 -25.97 19.76 3.06
C GLN A 582 -24.85 18.72 2.96
N LEU A 583 -23.79 18.86 3.75
CA LEU A 583 -22.69 17.90 3.78
C LEU A 583 -23.13 16.54 4.33
N GLU A 584 -23.95 16.52 5.38
CA GLU A 584 -24.53 15.28 5.89
C GLU A 584 -25.46 14.59 4.89
N ASN A 585 -26.26 15.35 4.14
CA ASN A 585 -27.10 14.80 3.09
C ASN A 585 -26.27 14.26 1.92
N ILE A 586 -25.24 14.99 1.47
CA ILE A 586 -24.32 14.53 0.44
C ILE A 586 -23.57 13.28 0.91
N MET A 587 -23.09 13.23 2.16
CA MET A 587 -22.45 12.03 2.71
C MET A 587 -23.42 10.85 2.74
N ARG A 588 -24.67 11.07 3.14
CA ARG A 588 -25.69 10.01 3.18
C ARG A 588 -26.06 9.50 1.78
N ASP A 589 -26.13 10.39 0.79
CA ASP A 589 -26.40 10.02 -0.60
C ASP A 589 -25.16 9.33 -1.23
N THR A 590 -23.95 9.78 -0.90
CA THR A 590 -22.71 9.13 -1.33
C THR A 590 -22.57 7.73 -0.70
N MET A 591 -23.00 7.56 0.56
CA MET A 591 -23.04 6.25 1.22
C MET A 591 -24.09 5.33 0.59
N LYS A 592 -25.27 5.85 0.22
CA LYS A 592 -26.29 5.07 -0.51
C LYS A 592 -25.83 4.69 -1.92
N ASP A 593 -25.14 5.58 -2.63
CA ASP A 593 -24.53 5.29 -3.94
C ASP A 593 -23.36 4.30 -3.81
N HIS A 594 -22.61 4.35 -2.71
CA HIS A 594 -21.57 3.38 -2.40
C HIS A 594 -22.16 2.00 -2.10
N ASP A 595 -23.26 1.91 -1.34
CA ASP A 595 -23.96 0.66 -1.04
C ASP A 595 -24.64 0.07 -2.29
N GLN A 596 -25.24 0.90 -3.16
CA GLN A 596 -25.76 0.45 -4.45
C GLN A 596 -24.64 0.02 -5.42
N SER A 597 -23.50 0.73 -5.42
CA SER A 597 -22.30 0.33 -6.17
C SER A 597 -21.72 -0.99 -5.65
N PHE A 598 -21.71 -1.23 -4.34
CA PHE A 598 -21.31 -2.52 -3.76
C PHE A 598 -22.27 -3.65 -4.14
N MET A 599 -23.59 -3.41 -4.18
CA MET A 599 -24.55 -4.41 -4.65
C MET A 599 -24.39 -4.73 -6.15
N VAL A 600 -24.08 -3.73 -6.98
CA VAL A 600 -23.83 -3.93 -8.42
C VAL A 600 -22.47 -4.61 -8.64
N THR A 601 -21.44 -4.26 -7.86
CA THR A 601 -20.09 -4.85 -7.96
C THR A 601 -20.06 -6.27 -7.41
N ALA A 602 -20.80 -6.57 -6.33
CA ALA A 602 -21.02 -7.94 -5.86
C ALA A 602 -21.79 -8.78 -6.88
N SER A 603 -22.77 -8.20 -7.58
CA SER A 603 -23.50 -8.89 -8.66
C SER A 603 -22.64 -9.14 -9.90
N ILE A 604 -21.66 -8.27 -10.18
CA ILE A 604 -20.68 -8.44 -11.26
C ILE A 604 -19.60 -9.46 -10.87
N ILE A 605 -19.13 -9.47 -9.62
CA ILE A 605 -18.15 -10.44 -9.11
C ILE A 605 -18.74 -11.86 -9.05
N VAL A 606 -20.01 -12.00 -8.68
CA VAL A 606 -20.72 -13.29 -8.72
C VAL A 606 -20.92 -13.78 -10.17
N ASN A 607 -21.13 -12.86 -11.14
CA ASN A 607 -21.22 -13.22 -12.56
C ASN A 607 -19.86 -13.51 -13.22
N ASP A 608 -18.76 -12.89 -12.78
CA ASP A 608 -17.41 -13.14 -13.31
C ASP A 608 -16.74 -14.38 -12.72
N MET A 609 -17.08 -14.78 -11.47
CA MET A 609 -16.69 -16.08 -10.93
C MET A 609 -17.41 -17.27 -11.59
N GLY A 610 -18.55 -17.03 -12.27
CA GLY A 610 -19.26 -18.03 -13.07
C GLY A 610 -18.76 -18.17 -14.52
N ARG A 611 -17.65 -17.50 -14.90
CA ARG A 611 -17.09 -17.56 -16.27
C ARG A 611 -15.59 -17.89 -16.35
N CYS A 612 -14.94 -18.29 -15.25
CA CYS A 612 -13.54 -18.77 -15.26
C CYS A 612 -13.43 -20.30 -15.16
#